data_AF-A0A1V6EDH8-F1
#
_entry.id   AF-A0A1V6EDH8-F1
#
_cell.length_a   1.000
_cell.length_b   1.000
_cell.length_c   1.000
_cell.angle_alpha   90.00
_cell.angle_beta   90.00
_cell.angle_gamma   90.00
#
_symmetry.space_group_name_H-M   'P 1'
#
loop_
_entity.id
_entity.type
_entity.pdbx_description
1 polymer ?
#
loop_
_entity_poly.entity_id
_entity_poly.type
_entity_poly.pdbx_seq_one_letter_code
_entity_poly.pdbx_strand_id
1 'polypeptide(L)'
;MHADEPWGEATPAGCTEGDARAALSPKITGLYPDYLTDLNVLVCPSDPDASDDDPLQVIEALPGQYCPYAGLPSRADASYLYYGYVIDKGEDTDPSIDASFFGAPGAARLPAQLVYLMVMISYMEGESFLQGPLGDKNPDNDNVLDADLEDEMKHGLISALASPPNLPVGNADRSELLRFTDGIARFLITDVNAPGQMALAESGLPVMWDLVSASVNGNADFNHVPGGANVLYLDGHVDWVSYPTAFPASKGLALMTVFF
;
A
#
# COMPACT_ATOMS: atom_id res chain seq x y z
N MET A 1 -4.38 7.46 -3.55
CA MET A 1 -4.69 6.31 -2.66
C MET A 1 -5.54 6.86 -1.53
N HIS A 2 -6.42 6.07 -0.90
CA HIS A 2 -7.24 6.59 0.21
C HIS A 2 -6.33 6.71 1.44
N ALA A 3 -6.13 7.93 1.99
CA ALA A 3 -5.19 8.12 3.10
C ALA A 3 -5.91 7.81 4.41
N ASP A 4 -6.91 8.63 4.71
CA ASP A 4 -7.82 8.47 5.81
C ASP A 4 -9.22 8.36 5.20
N GLU A 5 -10.08 7.52 5.77
CA GLU A 5 -11.47 7.44 5.32
C GLU A 5 -12.08 8.86 5.18
N PRO A 6 -13.07 9.11 4.30
CA PRO A 6 -13.46 10.47 3.88
C PRO A 6 -14.10 11.32 5.01
N TRP A 7 -14.08 10.82 6.24
CA TRP A 7 -14.55 11.43 7.47
C TRP A 7 -13.45 11.74 8.50
N GLY A 8 -12.18 11.39 8.25
CA GLY A 8 -11.06 11.69 9.15
C GLY A 8 -11.19 10.96 10.50
N GLU A 9 -11.15 11.69 11.62
CA GLU A 9 -11.10 11.10 12.96
C GLU A 9 -12.30 10.20 13.32
N ALA A 10 -13.49 10.48 12.77
CA ALA A 10 -14.70 9.72 13.06
C ALA A 10 -15.78 9.93 11.99
N THR A 11 -16.59 8.90 11.76
CA THR A 11 -17.76 8.96 10.88
C THR A 11 -18.72 10.08 11.31
N PRO A 12 -19.36 10.82 10.37
CA PRO A 12 -20.26 11.92 10.72
C PRO A 12 -21.47 11.47 11.53
N ALA A 13 -22.07 12.42 12.27
CA ALA A 13 -23.31 12.18 12.98
C ALA A 13 -24.41 11.67 12.03
N GLY A 14 -25.10 10.60 12.43
CA GLY A 14 -26.11 9.94 11.61
C GLY A 14 -25.61 8.71 10.85
N CYS A 15 -24.31 8.44 10.86
CA CYS A 15 -23.70 7.20 10.39
C CYS A 15 -23.44 6.21 11.55
N THR A 16 -23.34 4.92 11.26
CA THR A 16 -22.73 3.94 12.17
C THR A 16 -21.24 4.23 12.36
N GLU A 17 -20.66 3.74 13.46
CA GLU A 17 -19.22 3.76 13.65
C GLU A 17 -18.56 2.87 12.58
N GLY A 18 -17.47 3.36 12.02
CA GLY A 18 -16.61 2.60 11.11
C GLY A 18 -15.16 2.65 11.56
N ASP A 19 -14.31 1.95 10.83
CA ASP A 19 -12.88 1.93 11.06
C ASP A 19 -12.30 3.34 10.82
N ALA A 20 -11.54 3.83 11.79
CA ALA A 20 -10.89 5.13 11.75
C ALA A 20 -9.41 5.03 11.37
N ARG A 21 -8.92 3.82 11.07
CA ARG A 21 -7.56 3.62 10.56
C ARG A 21 -7.45 4.09 9.11
N ALA A 22 -6.23 4.44 8.72
CA ALA A 22 -5.89 4.58 7.33
C ALA A 22 -6.08 3.26 6.58
N ALA A 23 -6.70 3.33 5.39
CA ALA A 23 -6.94 2.16 4.55
C ALA A 23 -6.09 2.22 3.29
N LEU A 24 -5.14 1.28 3.13
CA LEU A 24 -4.33 1.16 1.91
C LEU A 24 -5.13 0.55 0.77
N SER A 25 -6.09 1.33 0.25
CA SER A 25 -7.03 0.92 -0.77
C SER A 25 -7.11 1.96 -1.90
N PRO A 26 -7.64 1.58 -3.07
CA PRO A 26 -8.05 2.56 -4.07
C PRO A 26 -9.12 3.48 -3.51
N LYS A 27 -9.27 4.69 -4.07
CA LYS A 27 -10.28 5.62 -3.58
C LYS A 27 -11.70 5.10 -3.88
N ILE A 28 -12.37 4.55 -2.87
CA ILE A 28 -13.65 3.84 -3.06
C ILE A 28 -14.74 4.77 -3.60
N THR A 29 -14.81 6.01 -3.13
CA THR A 29 -15.74 7.03 -3.67
C THR A 29 -15.49 7.40 -5.13
N GLY A 30 -14.30 7.08 -5.67
CA GLY A 30 -13.96 7.25 -7.08
C GLY A 30 -14.20 6.01 -7.95
N LEU A 31 -14.41 4.83 -7.33
CA LEU A 31 -14.65 3.56 -8.04
C LEU A 31 -16.10 3.09 -7.93
N TYR A 32 -16.71 3.25 -6.75
CA TYR A 32 -18.05 2.79 -6.44
C TYR A 32 -19.10 3.83 -6.88
N PRO A 33 -20.22 3.44 -7.52
CA PRO A 33 -20.61 2.07 -7.85
C PRO A 33 -20.18 1.60 -9.25
N ASP A 34 -19.59 2.47 -10.07
CA ASP A 34 -19.47 2.22 -11.52
C ASP A 34 -18.50 1.09 -11.88
N TYR A 35 -17.38 0.96 -11.14
CA TYR A 35 -16.33 -0.03 -11.40
C TYR A 35 -16.20 -1.10 -10.31
N LEU A 36 -16.69 -0.82 -9.11
CA LEU A 36 -16.77 -1.77 -8.01
C LEU A 36 -18.24 -1.91 -7.60
N THR A 37 -18.98 -2.77 -8.29
CA THR A 37 -20.42 -2.95 -8.03
C THR A 37 -20.73 -3.90 -6.87
N ASP A 38 -19.76 -4.74 -6.51
CA ASP A 38 -19.85 -5.71 -5.42
C ASP A 38 -18.64 -5.55 -4.50
N LEU A 39 -18.88 -5.11 -3.27
CA LEU A 39 -17.84 -4.91 -2.28
C LEU A 39 -17.20 -6.22 -1.82
N ASN A 40 -17.87 -7.38 -1.98
CA ASN A 40 -17.30 -8.68 -1.61
C ASN A 40 -16.04 -9.02 -2.40
N VAL A 41 -15.80 -8.36 -3.54
CA VAL A 41 -14.55 -8.49 -4.31
C VAL A 41 -13.33 -8.02 -3.49
N LEU A 42 -13.52 -7.12 -2.52
CA LEU A 42 -12.47 -6.64 -1.62
C LEU A 42 -12.13 -7.63 -0.51
N VAL A 43 -12.87 -8.74 -0.39
CA VAL A 43 -12.67 -9.77 0.64
C VAL A 43 -12.10 -11.03 -0.01
N CYS A 44 -10.90 -11.42 0.41
CA CYS A 44 -10.29 -12.67 -0.02
C CYS A 44 -10.94 -13.85 0.72
N PRO A 45 -11.39 -14.92 0.06
CA PRO A 45 -12.02 -16.05 0.76
C PRO A 45 -11.14 -16.77 1.79
N SER A 46 -9.82 -16.60 1.71
CA SER A 46 -8.85 -17.16 2.67
C SER A 46 -8.50 -16.21 3.81
N ASP A 47 -9.12 -15.03 3.87
CA ASP A 47 -8.94 -14.07 4.94
C ASP A 47 -9.57 -14.61 6.25
N PRO A 48 -8.85 -14.77 7.40
CA PRO A 48 -9.43 -15.06 8.72
C PRO A 48 -10.70 -14.31 9.11
N ASP A 49 -10.81 -13.04 8.74
CA ASP A 49 -11.95 -12.19 9.05
C ASP A 49 -13.02 -12.28 7.95
N ALA A 50 -12.79 -12.98 6.81
CA ALA A 50 -13.78 -13.10 5.73
C ALA A 50 -15.12 -13.73 6.16
N SER A 51 -15.10 -14.50 7.25
CA SER A 51 -16.31 -15.10 7.82
C SER A 51 -17.03 -14.22 8.84
N ASP A 52 -16.49 -13.04 9.14
CA ASP A 52 -17.15 -12.08 10.00
C ASP A 52 -18.45 -11.58 9.36
N ASP A 53 -19.39 -11.12 10.19
CA ASP A 53 -20.68 -10.62 9.71
C ASP A 53 -20.52 -9.37 8.81
N ASP A 54 -19.50 -8.55 9.07
CA ASP A 54 -19.17 -7.34 8.30
C ASP A 54 -17.64 -7.10 8.23
N PRO A 55 -16.91 -7.85 7.38
CA PRO A 55 -15.45 -7.76 7.31
C PRO A 55 -14.94 -6.41 6.77
N LEU A 56 -15.78 -5.68 6.05
CA LEU A 56 -15.45 -4.39 5.44
C LEU A 56 -15.91 -3.20 6.27
N GLN A 57 -16.61 -3.44 7.37
CA GLN A 57 -17.23 -2.41 8.21
C GLN A 57 -18.01 -1.40 7.35
N VAL A 58 -19.04 -1.88 6.67
CA VAL A 58 -19.84 -1.05 5.77
C VAL A 58 -20.63 -0.04 6.58
N ILE A 59 -20.43 1.24 6.28
CA ILE A 59 -21.13 2.33 6.96
C ILE A 59 -22.63 2.27 6.64
N GLU A 60 -23.48 2.39 7.64
CA GLU A 60 -24.93 2.50 7.50
C GLU A 60 -25.45 3.83 8.05
N ALA A 61 -26.65 4.23 7.60
CA ALA A 61 -27.36 5.34 8.23
C ALA A 61 -28.08 4.85 9.51
N LEU A 62 -27.91 5.58 10.61
CA LEU A 62 -28.67 5.33 11.83
C LEU A 62 -30.19 5.51 11.57
N PRO A 63 -31.06 4.84 12.33
CA PRO A 63 -32.51 4.88 12.10
C PRO A 63 -33.07 6.30 12.01
N GLY A 64 -33.62 6.65 10.85
CA GLY A 64 -34.22 7.97 10.58
C GLY A 64 -33.23 9.11 10.39
N GLN A 65 -31.93 8.82 10.27
CA GLN A 65 -30.87 9.80 10.01
C GLN A 65 -30.42 9.77 8.56
N TYR A 66 -29.74 10.83 8.14
CA TYR A 66 -29.01 10.88 6.87
C TYR A 66 -27.54 10.61 7.14
N CYS A 67 -26.95 9.70 6.36
CA CYS A 67 -25.50 9.45 6.35
C CYS A 67 -24.99 9.58 4.91
N PRO A 68 -24.03 10.50 4.64
CA PRO A 68 -23.50 10.70 3.28
C PRO A 68 -22.64 9.53 2.78
N TYR A 69 -22.18 8.67 3.68
CA TYR A 69 -21.27 7.56 3.39
C TYR A 69 -21.93 6.18 3.50
N ALA A 70 -23.26 6.13 3.64
CA ALA A 70 -23.98 4.87 3.74
C ALA A 70 -23.72 3.98 2.52
N GLY A 71 -23.32 2.73 2.76
CA GLY A 71 -22.97 1.75 1.74
C GLY A 71 -21.49 1.76 1.33
N LEU A 72 -20.65 2.62 1.90
CA LEU A 72 -19.21 2.60 1.70
C LEU A 72 -18.53 1.72 2.76
N PRO A 73 -17.51 0.92 2.40
CA PRO A 73 -16.69 0.20 3.35
C PRO A 73 -15.71 1.17 4.05
N SER A 74 -15.58 1.10 5.38
CA SER A 74 -14.51 1.80 6.11
C SER A 74 -13.22 0.99 6.23
N ARG A 75 -13.27 -0.31 5.89
CA ARG A 75 -12.14 -1.24 5.94
C ARG A 75 -11.89 -1.83 4.55
N ALA A 76 -11.71 -0.96 3.55
CA ALA A 76 -11.64 -1.34 2.14
C ALA A 76 -10.36 -2.12 1.74
N ASP A 77 -9.34 -2.08 2.60
CA ASP A 77 -8.10 -2.83 2.52
C ASP A 77 -8.09 -4.05 3.45
N ALA A 78 -9.27 -4.62 3.76
CA ALA A 78 -9.39 -5.77 4.66
C ALA A 78 -8.50 -6.94 4.24
N SER A 79 -8.52 -7.30 2.95
CA SER A 79 -7.75 -8.44 2.42
C SER A 79 -6.64 -8.07 1.44
N TYR A 80 -6.70 -6.88 0.84
CA TYR A 80 -5.81 -6.48 -0.25
C TYR A 80 -5.20 -5.11 -0.01
N LEU A 81 -3.92 -4.96 -0.33
CA LEU A 81 -3.19 -3.70 -0.25
C LEU A 81 -3.07 -3.04 -1.62
N TYR A 82 -3.32 -1.74 -1.66
CA TYR A 82 -3.08 -0.86 -2.79
C TYR A 82 -2.37 0.41 -2.30
N TYR A 83 -1.13 0.61 -2.74
CA TYR A 83 -0.37 1.83 -2.42
C TYR A 83 -0.62 2.95 -3.43
N GLY A 84 -0.93 2.61 -4.68
CA GLY A 84 -1.08 3.58 -5.77
C GLY A 84 0.23 4.13 -6.35
N TYR A 85 1.38 3.63 -5.91
CA TYR A 85 2.71 4.00 -6.39
C TYR A 85 3.36 2.86 -7.14
N VAL A 86 4.22 3.21 -8.10
CA VAL A 86 5.03 2.25 -8.84
C VAL A 86 6.09 1.66 -7.91
N ILE A 87 6.16 0.34 -7.86
CA ILE A 87 7.22 -0.37 -7.11
C ILE A 87 8.03 -1.19 -8.11
N ASP A 88 9.19 -0.66 -8.50
CA ASP A 88 10.15 -1.28 -9.42
C ASP A 88 11.41 -1.79 -8.72
N LYS A 89 11.52 -1.58 -7.40
CA LYS A 89 12.65 -2.00 -6.55
C LYS A 89 12.18 -2.78 -5.32
N GLY A 90 11.27 -3.73 -5.55
CA GLY A 90 10.65 -4.56 -4.50
C GLY A 90 11.31 -5.92 -4.27
N GLU A 91 12.24 -6.32 -5.13
CA GLU A 91 12.83 -7.66 -5.11
C GLU A 91 13.96 -7.79 -4.09
N ASP A 92 14.27 -9.03 -3.68
CA ASP A 92 15.32 -9.30 -2.68
C ASP A 92 16.73 -8.83 -3.14
N THR A 93 16.92 -8.67 -4.46
CA THR A 93 18.15 -8.16 -5.10
C THR A 93 18.27 -6.65 -5.10
N ASP A 94 17.18 -5.93 -4.86
CA ASP A 94 17.18 -4.47 -4.83
C ASP A 94 17.78 -3.93 -3.52
N PRO A 95 18.09 -2.61 -3.45
CA PRO A 95 18.55 -2.00 -2.22
C PRO A 95 17.56 -2.27 -1.08
N SER A 96 18.08 -2.65 0.09
CA SER A 96 17.26 -3.03 1.24
C SER A 96 17.76 -2.41 2.54
N ILE A 97 16.88 -2.22 3.50
CA ILE A 97 17.23 -1.84 4.87
C ILE A 97 17.03 -3.03 5.80
N ASP A 98 17.90 -3.17 6.79
CA ASP A 98 17.73 -4.17 7.84
C ASP A 98 16.57 -3.78 8.78
N ALA A 99 15.56 -4.62 8.93
CA ALA A 99 14.40 -4.38 9.79
C ALA A 99 14.78 -4.10 11.26
N SER A 100 15.97 -4.51 11.71
CA SER A 100 16.48 -4.19 13.05
C SER A 100 16.65 -2.68 13.28
N PHE A 101 16.81 -1.87 12.23
CA PHE A 101 16.77 -0.40 12.32
C PHE A 101 15.43 0.13 12.84
N PHE A 102 14.35 -0.63 12.67
CA PHE A 102 13.00 -0.29 13.11
C PHE A 102 12.57 -1.10 14.35
N GLY A 103 13.53 -1.71 15.06
CA GLY A 103 13.26 -2.45 16.30
C GLY A 103 12.72 -3.87 16.10
N ALA A 104 12.75 -4.41 14.87
CA ALA A 104 12.36 -5.80 14.64
C ALA A 104 13.31 -6.77 15.37
N PRO A 105 12.78 -7.86 15.97
CA PRO A 105 13.57 -8.79 16.79
C PRO A 105 14.56 -9.65 15.98
N GLY A 106 14.54 -9.60 14.65
CA GLY A 106 15.43 -10.35 13.77
C GLY A 106 15.88 -9.54 12.56
N ALA A 107 17.07 -9.84 12.05
CA ALA A 107 17.60 -9.25 10.83
C ALA A 107 16.78 -9.70 9.62
N ALA A 108 16.20 -8.72 8.92
CA ALA A 108 15.37 -8.96 7.75
C ALA A 108 15.56 -7.86 6.72
N ARG A 109 15.48 -8.20 5.44
CA ARG A 109 15.72 -7.25 4.34
C ARG A 109 14.41 -6.62 3.91
N LEU A 110 14.17 -5.38 4.29
CA LEU A 110 13.03 -4.58 3.85
C LEU A 110 13.39 -3.87 2.53
N PRO A 111 12.59 -3.93 1.46
CA PRO A 111 12.88 -3.20 0.23
C PRO A 111 12.98 -1.69 0.50
N ALA A 112 14.11 -1.08 0.17
CA ALA A 112 14.39 0.31 0.55
C ALA A 112 13.44 1.30 -0.12
N GLN A 113 12.97 1.01 -1.34
CA GLN A 113 11.94 1.82 -2.01
C GLN A 113 10.63 1.81 -1.22
N LEU A 114 10.24 0.65 -0.71
CA LEU A 114 9.00 0.55 0.04
C LEU A 114 9.11 1.19 1.43
N VAL A 115 10.27 1.05 2.10
CA VAL A 115 10.56 1.81 3.33
C VAL A 115 10.51 3.31 3.05
N TYR A 116 11.09 3.77 1.93
CA TYR A 116 11.04 5.17 1.53
C TYR A 116 9.60 5.64 1.32
N LEU A 117 8.80 4.85 0.60
CA LEU A 117 7.38 5.15 0.41
C LEU A 117 6.64 5.23 1.75
N MET A 118 6.85 4.29 2.68
CA MET A 118 6.16 4.30 3.99
C MET A 118 6.54 5.54 4.80
N VAL A 119 7.81 5.89 4.81
CA VAL A 119 8.29 7.12 5.44
C VAL A 119 7.67 8.39 4.83
N MET A 120 7.41 8.38 3.52
CA MET A 120 6.82 9.52 2.82
C MET A 120 5.34 9.69 3.16
N ILE A 121 4.60 8.58 3.25
CA ILE A 121 3.14 8.62 3.36
C ILE A 121 2.64 8.51 4.81
N SER A 122 3.30 7.74 5.68
CA SER A 122 2.77 7.42 7.02
C SER A 122 2.89 8.58 8.01
N TYR A 123 1.90 8.66 8.88
CA TYR A 123 1.88 9.53 10.06
C TYR A 123 2.11 8.74 11.35
N MET A 124 2.90 9.30 12.26
CA MET A 124 2.96 8.85 13.65
C MET A 124 3.16 10.05 14.58
N GLU A 125 2.28 10.18 15.57
CA GLU A 125 2.32 11.31 16.51
C GLU A 125 3.66 11.31 17.28
N GLY A 126 4.33 12.47 17.31
CA GLY A 126 5.61 12.65 17.98
C GLY A 126 6.84 12.26 17.15
N GLU A 127 6.66 11.70 15.96
CA GLU A 127 7.74 11.15 15.16
C GLU A 127 8.02 12.02 13.93
N SER A 128 9.06 12.85 14.04
CA SER A 128 9.38 13.89 13.04
C SER A 128 9.60 13.38 11.61
N PHE A 129 9.89 12.09 11.44
CA PHE A 129 10.16 11.48 10.15
C PHE A 129 8.91 10.84 9.52
N LEU A 130 7.87 10.57 10.31
CA LEU A 130 6.58 10.03 9.87
C LEU A 130 5.50 11.12 10.03
N GLN A 131 5.49 12.03 9.07
CA GLN A 131 4.59 13.19 9.01
C GLN A 131 3.91 13.28 7.63
N GLY A 132 3.61 12.12 7.03
CA GLY A 132 2.83 12.03 5.81
C GLY A 132 1.32 12.07 6.10
N PRO A 133 0.47 12.13 5.06
CA PRO A 133 -0.99 12.24 5.20
C PRO A 133 -1.70 10.91 5.53
N LEU A 134 -1.05 9.75 5.37
CA LEU A 134 -1.65 8.46 5.67
C LEU A 134 -1.71 8.27 7.20
N GLY A 135 -2.91 8.31 7.78
CA GLY A 135 -3.15 8.08 9.20
C GLY A 135 -3.07 9.33 10.08
N ASP A 136 -3.02 10.53 9.49
CA ASP A 136 -2.96 11.80 10.25
C ASP A 136 -4.35 12.32 10.67
N LYS A 137 -5.40 11.64 10.18
CA LYS A 137 -6.83 11.89 10.39
C LYS A 137 -7.31 13.22 9.79
N ASN A 138 -6.55 13.82 8.88
CA ASN A 138 -6.85 15.08 8.25
C ASN A 138 -7.17 14.89 6.75
N PRO A 139 -8.43 14.61 6.38
CA PRO A 139 -8.79 14.30 5.00
C PRO A 139 -8.58 15.48 4.02
N ASP A 140 -8.33 16.70 4.50
CA ASP A 140 -8.10 17.88 3.68
C ASP A 140 -6.74 17.85 2.95
N ASN A 141 -5.78 17.01 3.38
CA ASN A 141 -4.44 16.92 2.78
C ASN A 141 -4.19 15.60 2.00
N ASP A 142 -5.16 14.68 1.98
CA ASP A 142 -5.08 13.39 1.28
C ASP A 142 -4.73 13.53 -0.21
N ASN A 143 -5.05 14.67 -0.81
CA ASN A 143 -4.74 14.96 -2.21
C ASN A 143 -3.23 14.96 -2.51
N VAL A 144 -2.38 15.05 -1.47
CA VAL A 144 -0.93 14.86 -1.60
C VAL A 144 -0.60 13.45 -2.12
N LEU A 145 -1.40 12.43 -1.78
CA LEU A 145 -1.22 11.04 -2.23
C LEU A 145 -1.69 10.77 -3.66
N ASP A 146 -2.12 11.80 -4.39
CA ASP A 146 -2.45 11.73 -5.81
C ASP A 146 -1.38 12.40 -6.69
N ALA A 147 -0.21 12.69 -6.12
CA ALA A 147 0.96 13.20 -6.83
C ALA A 147 2.17 12.25 -6.70
N ASP A 148 3.13 12.43 -7.60
CA ASP A 148 4.49 11.91 -7.43
C ASP A 148 5.09 12.49 -6.15
N LEU A 149 5.86 11.69 -5.41
CA LEU A 149 6.42 12.07 -4.11
C LEU A 149 7.94 12.17 -4.19
N GLU A 150 8.49 13.24 -3.63
CA GLU A 150 9.93 13.42 -3.47
C GLU A 150 10.23 14.26 -2.23
N ASP A 151 11.21 13.81 -1.46
CA ASP A 151 11.80 14.55 -0.33
C ASP A 151 13.29 14.19 -0.26
N GLU A 152 14.15 15.16 -0.55
CA GLU A 152 15.60 14.99 -0.62
C GLU A 152 16.20 14.53 0.71
N MET A 153 15.67 14.99 1.84
CA MET A 153 16.18 14.64 3.17
C MET A 153 15.82 13.18 3.49
N LYS A 154 14.55 12.82 3.32
CA LYS A 154 14.08 11.46 3.57
C LYS A 154 14.76 10.46 2.63
N HIS A 155 14.86 10.81 1.34
CA HIS A 155 15.57 9.99 0.36
C HIS A 155 17.04 9.80 0.75
N GLY A 156 17.75 10.90 1.06
CA GLY A 156 19.15 10.86 1.43
C GLY A 156 19.41 9.98 2.65
N LEU A 157 18.55 10.05 3.68
CA LEU A 157 18.66 9.19 4.86
C LEU A 157 18.42 7.71 4.52
N ILE A 158 17.32 7.41 3.82
CA ILE A 158 16.98 6.02 3.47
C ILE A 158 18.02 5.42 2.54
N SER A 159 18.48 6.17 1.54
CA SER A 159 19.54 5.76 0.62
C SER A 159 20.86 5.48 1.36
N ALA A 160 21.22 6.28 2.37
CA ALA A 160 22.44 6.07 3.16
C ALA A 160 22.36 4.83 4.07
N LEU A 161 21.16 4.49 4.58
CA LEU A 161 20.92 3.31 5.41
C LEU A 161 20.73 2.02 4.60
N ALA A 162 20.35 2.14 3.33
CA ALA A 162 20.18 1.00 2.44
C ALA A 162 21.49 0.24 2.22
N SER A 163 21.35 -1.02 1.83
CA SER A 163 22.45 -1.88 1.40
C SER A 163 22.17 -2.41 -0.01
N PRO A 164 22.98 -2.05 -1.02
CA PRO A 164 24.14 -1.13 -0.95
C PRO A 164 23.73 0.33 -0.67
N PRO A 165 24.58 1.11 0.03
CA PRO A 165 24.25 2.50 0.40
C PRO A 165 24.45 3.48 -0.74
N ASN A 166 23.79 4.63 -0.63
CA ASN A 166 23.87 5.78 -1.54
C ASN A 166 23.40 5.48 -2.98
N LEU A 167 22.53 4.49 -3.15
CA LEU A 167 21.81 4.28 -4.42
C LEU A 167 20.45 4.97 -4.41
N PRO A 168 19.96 5.46 -5.55
CA PRO A 168 18.60 5.98 -5.65
C PRO A 168 17.55 4.90 -5.29
N VAL A 169 16.67 5.22 -4.35
CA VAL A 169 15.60 4.33 -3.86
C VAL A 169 14.20 4.67 -4.40
N GLY A 170 14.07 5.72 -5.21
CA GLY A 170 12.86 6.01 -5.97
C GLY A 170 12.80 5.21 -7.27
N ASN A 171 11.89 5.56 -8.17
CA ASN A 171 11.67 4.84 -9.42
C ASN A 171 12.68 5.22 -10.51
N ALA A 172 12.96 4.29 -11.42
CA ALA A 172 13.85 4.51 -12.58
C ALA A 172 15.21 5.14 -12.19
N ASP A 173 15.81 4.66 -11.10
CA ASP A 173 17.10 5.10 -10.56
C ASP A 173 17.12 6.60 -10.19
N ARG A 174 16.00 7.15 -9.73
CA ARG A 174 15.87 8.52 -9.20
C ARG A 174 15.43 8.51 -7.72
N SER A 175 15.27 9.70 -7.16
CA SER A 175 14.70 9.93 -5.83
C SER A 175 13.17 9.98 -5.82
N GLU A 176 12.56 10.32 -6.95
CA GLU A 176 11.12 10.45 -7.10
C GLU A 176 10.38 9.09 -7.02
N LEU A 177 9.28 9.06 -6.28
CA LEU A 177 8.31 7.96 -6.24
C LEU A 177 7.13 8.32 -7.15
N LEU A 178 6.90 7.52 -8.18
CA LEU A 178 5.91 7.77 -9.22
C LEU A 178 4.55 7.22 -8.81
N ARG A 179 3.52 8.06 -8.92
CA ARG A 179 2.13 7.71 -8.73
C ARG A 179 1.57 7.08 -10.01
N PHE A 180 0.77 6.02 -9.89
CA PHE A 180 -0.02 5.56 -11.03
C PHE A 180 -0.99 6.66 -11.48
N THR A 181 -0.95 7.00 -12.78
CA THR A 181 -1.79 8.03 -13.39
C THR A 181 -2.50 7.47 -14.61
N ASP A 182 -3.69 8.01 -14.91
CA ASP A 182 -4.38 7.72 -16.17
C ASP A 182 -3.67 8.44 -17.32
N GLY A 183 -3.38 7.74 -18.43
CA GLY A 183 -2.76 8.32 -19.60
C GLY A 183 -1.92 7.37 -20.44
N ILE A 184 -1.06 7.94 -21.28
CA ILE A 184 -0.14 7.17 -22.14
C ILE A 184 0.94 6.57 -21.24
N ALA A 185 1.04 5.24 -21.25
CA ALA A 185 2.07 4.49 -20.55
C ALA A 185 3.46 5.07 -20.85
N ARG A 186 4.10 5.64 -19.83
CA ARG A 186 5.51 6.04 -19.86
C ARG A 186 6.28 4.92 -19.18
N PHE A 187 6.83 4.02 -19.98
CA PHE A 187 7.68 2.95 -19.46
C PHE A 187 8.82 3.56 -18.63
N LEU A 188 9.23 2.87 -17.56
CA LEU A 188 10.41 3.21 -16.77
C LEU A 188 11.66 3.03 -17.64
N ILE A 189 11.93 4.00 -18.51
CA ILE A 189 13.09 4.02 -19.40
C ILE A 189 14.22 4.68 -18.63
N THR A 190 15.16 3.86 -18.17
CA THR A 190 16.38 4.34 -17.51
C THR A 190 17.45 4.80 -18.50
N ASP A 191 17.44 4.27 -19.74
CA ASP A 191 18.29 4.73 -20.85
C ASP A 191 17.55 4.70 -22.21
N VAL A 192 17.31 5.89 -22.77
CA VAL A 192 16.64 6.06 -24.08
C VAL A 192 17.49 5.54 -25.25
N ASN A 193 18.81 5.43 -25.09
CA ASN A 193 19.72 4.94 -26.12
C ASN A 193 19.81 3.40 -26.11
N ALA A 194 19.28 2.75 -25.07
CA ALA A 194 19.17 1.31 -24.94
C ALA A 194 17.71 0.88 -24.69
N PRO A 195 16.77 1.20 -25.60
CA PRO A 195 15.33 1.03 -25.38
C PRO A 195 14.89 -0.44 -25.16
N GLY A 196 15.75 -1.41 -25.51
CA GLY A 196 15.50 -2.83 -25.26
C GLY A 196 16.10 -3.37 -23.97
N GLN A 197 16.85 -2.57 -23.19
CA GLN A 197 17.56 -3.10 -22.02
C GLN A 197 16.82 -2.96 -20.70
N MET A 198 16.06 -1.91 -20.41
CA MET A 198 15.29 -1.81 -19.17
C MET A 198 14.07 -0.89 -19.32
N ALA A 199 12.97 -1.45 -19.83
CA ALA A 199 11.64 -0.87 -19.71
C ALA A 199 10.77 -1.94 -19.05
N LEU A 200 10.25 -1.68 -17.85
CA LEU A 200 9.31 -2.59 -17.21
C LEU A 200 7.98 -2.57 -17.98
N ALA A 201 7.48 -3.76 -18.31
CA ALA A 201 6.17 -3.94 -18.92
C ALA A 201 5.07 -3.81 -17.87
N GLU A 202 3.86 -3.41 -18.27
CA GLU A 202 2.69 -3.28 -17.39
C GLU A 202 2.36 -4.61 -16.69
N SER A 203 2.59 -5.73 -17.37
CA SER A 203 2.47 -7.09 -16.84
C SER A 203 3.48 -7.43 -15.74
N GLY A 204 4.45 -6.56 -15.45
CA GLY A 204 5.45 -6.72 -14.40
C GLY A 204 5.32 -5.72 -13.26
N LEU A 205 4.28 -4.87 -13.27
CA LEU A 205 4.04 -3.86 -12.24
C LEU A 205 2.84 -4.26 -11.36
N PRO A 206 3.07 -4.76 -10.14
CA PRO A 206 2.00 -5.03 -9.18
C PRO A 206 1.27 -3.73 -8.79
N VAL A 207 -0.06 -3.80 -8.75
CA VAL A 207 -0.94 -2.68 -8.41
C VAL A 207 -1.65 -2.92 -7.09
N MET A 208 -2.19 -4.13 -6.90
CA MET A 208 -2.93 -4.53 -5.72
C MET A 208 -2.69 -6.01 -5.44
N TRP A 209 -2.60 -6.41 -4.18
CA TRP A 209 -2.28 -7.80 -3.83
C TRP A 209 -2.80 -8.20 -2.46
N ASP A 210 -2.94 -9.51 -2.25
CA ASP A 210 -3.24 -10.09 -0.94
C ASP A 210 -2.15 -9.72 0.08
N LEU A 211 -2.54 -9.48 1.32
CA LEU A 211 -1.57 -9.35 2.41
C LEU A 211 -0.77 -10.66 2.56
N VAL A 212 0.54 -10.53 2.66
CA VAL A 212 1.45 -11.61 3.04
C VAL A 212 2.17 -11.14 4.29
N SER A 213 2.11 -11.90 5.37
CA SER A 213 2.73 -11.54 6.65
C SER A 213 3.58 -12.68 7.21
N ALA A 214 4.73 -12.33 7.77
CA ALA A 214 5.59 -13.23 8.53
C ALA A 214 5.39 -13.07 10.06
N SER A 215 4.52 -12.14 10.48
CA SER A 215 4.08 -11.94 11.86
C SER A 215 2.90 -12.87 12.18
N VAL A 216 2.78 -13.31 13.43
CA VAL A 216 1.70 -14.19 13.93
C VAL A 216 0.82 -13.50 14.97
N ASN A 217 0.84 -12.16 15.01
CA ASN A 217 0.14 -11.37 16.01
C ASN A 217 -0.58 -10.17 15.36
N GLY A 218 -1.90 -10.25 15.21
CA GLY A 218 -2.79 -9.11 14.91
C GLY A 218 -3.47 -9.19 13.54
N ASN A 219 -4.28 -8.20 13.19
CA ASN A 219 -5.10 -8.14 11.95
C ASN A 219 -4.29 -8.14 10.62
N ALA A 220 -2.98 -8.40 10.66
CA ALA A 220 -2.11 -8.63 9.52
C ALA A 220 -1.87 -10.14 9.29
N ASP A 221 -2.85 -10.99 9.59
CA ASP A 221 -2.72 -12.45 9.57
C ASP A 221 -3.15 -13.06 8.22
N PHE A 222 -2.66 -12.53 7.09
CA PHE A 222 -2.88 -13.13 5.78
C PHE A 222 -1.64 -13.83 5.23
N ASN A 223 -1.90 -15.05 4.76
CA ASN A 223 -0.94 -16.03 4.25
C ASN A 223 -0.04 -16.69 5.31
N HIS A 224 -0.61 -17.61 6.09
CA HIS A 224 0.22 -18.56 6.83
C HIS A 224 1.18 -19.26 5.87
N VAL A 225 2.48 -19.14 6.14
CA VAL A 225 3.49 -19.94 5.44
C VAL A 225 3.15 -21.42 5.64
N PRO A 226 2.97 -22.20 4.56
CA PRO A 226 3.14 -21.85 3.15
C PRO A 226 1.84 -21.37 2.44
N GLY A 227 1.87 -20.20 1.81
CA GLY A 227 0.86 -19.71 0.87
C GLY A 227 1.34 -18.44 0.13
N GLY A 228 0.84 -18.17 -1.08
CA GLY A 228 1.25 -17.08 -1.98
C GLY A 228 0.18 -15.99 -2.13
N ALA A 229 0.45 -14.91 -2.85
CA ALA A 229 -0.51 -13.81 -3.00
C ALA A 229 -1.20 -13.86 -4.37
N ASN A 230 -2.49 -13.56 -4.42
CA ASN A 230 -3.09 -13.06 -5.67
C ASN A 230 -2.60 -11.64 -5.90
N VAL A 231 -2.13 -11.37 -7.11
CA VAL A 231 -1.53 -10.07 -7.48
C VAL A 231 -2.18 -9.58 -8.75
N LEU A 232 -2.81 -8.40 -8.66
CA LEU A 232 -3.29 -7.63 -9.80
C LEU A 232 -2.14 -6.78 -10.36
N TYR A 233 -1.91 -6.90 -11.66
CA TYR A 233 -0.90 -6.13 -12.39
C TYR A 233 -1.52 -4.99 -13.20
N LEU A 234 -0.70 -4.05 -13.65
CA LEU A 234 -1.15 -2.81 -14.29
C LEU A 234 -1.89 -3.03 -15.62
N ASP A 235 -1.59 -4.10 -16.35
CA ASP A 235 -2.32 -4.50 -17.57
C ASP A 235 -3.68 -5.17 -17.28
N GLY A 236 -4.04 -5.31 -16.00
CA GLY A 236 -5.30 -5.86 -15.52
C GLY A 236 -5.33 -7.37 -15.36
N HIS A 237 -4.22 -8.09 -15.63
CA HIS A 237 -4.18 -9.53 -15.33
C HIS A 237 -3.96 -9.76 -13.82
N VAL A 238 -4.41 -10.93 -13.37
CA VAL A 238 -4.15 -11.44 -12.02
C VAL A 238 -3.32 -12.70 -12.13
N ASP A 239 -2.25 -12.80 -11.33
CA ASP A 239 -1.44 -14.02 -11.21
C ASP A 239 -1.23 -14.40 -9.75
N TRP A 240 -0.94 -15.68 -9.52
CA TRP A 240 -0.61 -16.20 -8.20
C TRP A 240 0.90 -16.25 -8.00
N VAL A 241 1.41 -15.41 -7.08
CA VAL A 241 2.83 -15.37 -6.74
C VAL A 241 3.07 -16.20 -5.48
N SER A 242 3.80 -17.30 -5.61
CA SER A 242 4.06 -18.20 -4.47
C SER A 242 5.00 -17.56 -3.45
N TYR A 243 4.73 -17.66 -2.15
CA TYR A 243 5.70 -17.23 -1.14
C TYR A 243 6.76 -18.31 -0.87
N PRO A 244 8.03 -17.95 -0.59
CA PRO A 244 8.65 -16.64 -0.80
C PRO A 244 9.41 -16.63 -2.14
N THR A 245 8.82 -16.10 -3.22
CA THR A 245 9.46 -16.14 -4.55
C THR A 245 9.83 -14.76 -5.11
N ALA A 246 8.87 -13.85 -5.22
CA ALA A 246 9.03 -12.54 -5.82
C ALA A 246 8.11 -11.53 -5.13
N PHE A 247 8.38 -10.24 -5.29
CA PHE A 247 7.46 -9.20 -4.82
C PHE A 247 6.10 -9.33 -5.52
N PRO A 248 4.95 -9.15 -4.83
CA PRO A 248 4.76 -8.84 -3.41
C PRO A 248 4.79 -10.04 -2.44
N ALA A 249 4.82 -11.29 -2.91
CA ALA A 249 4.96 -12.47 -2.04
C ALA A 249 6.43 -12.77 -1.67
N SER A 250 7.20 -11.73 -1.33
CA SER A 250 8.62 -11.82 -0.92
C SER A 250 8.77 -11.77 0.60
N LYS A 251 9.93 -12.21 1.10
CA LYS A 251 10.21 -12.14 2.55
C LYS A 251 10.27 -10.70 3.05
N GLY A 252 10.79 -9.79 2.21
CA GLY A 252 10.94 -8.40 2.56
C GLY A 252 9.59 -7.70 2.78
N LEU A 253 8.63 -7.88 1.88
CA LEU A 253 7.29 -7.32 2.06
C LEU A 253 6.57 -7.95 3.25
N ALA A 254 6.73 -9.26 3.46
CA ALA A 254 6.07 -9.95 4.57
C ALA A 254 6.47 -9.45 5.97
N LEU A 255 7.55 -8.67 6.06
CA LEU A 255 8.06 -8.09 7.30
C LEU A 255 7.83 -6.58 7.38
N MET A 256 7.17 -5.98 6.38
CA MET A 256 6.74 -4.59 6.41
C MET A 256 5.56 -4.35 7.37
N THR A 257 5.01 -5.40 7.99
CA THR A 257 4.06 -5.28 9.10
C THR A 257 4.61 -4.51 10.30
N VAL A 258 5.90 -4.20 10.35
CA VAL A 258 6.47 -3.27 11.35
C VAL A 258 6.01 -1.82 11.17
N PHE A 259 5.45 -1.47 10.02
CA PHE A 259 4.91 -0.14 9.72
C PHE A 259 3.37 -0.07 9.81
N PHE A 260 2.72 -1.17 10.17
CA PHE A 260 1.28 -1.30 10.38
C PHE A 260 1.00 -1.59 11.86
#